data_AF-A0AA90QMG6-F1
#
_entry.id   AF-A0AA90QMG6-F1
#
_cell.length_a   1.000
_cell.length_b   1.000
_cell.length_c   1.000
_cell.angle_alpha   90.00
_cell.angle_beta   90.00
_cell.angle_gamma   90.00
#
_symmetry.space_group_name_H-M   'P 1'
#
loop_
_entity.id
_entity.type
_entity.pdbx_description
1 polymer ?
#
loop_
_entity_poly.entity_id
_entity_poly.type
_entity_poly.pdbx_seq_one_letter_code
_entity_poly.pdbx_strand_id
1 'polypeptide(L)'
;MPLSPPLALEQLHEIAKRRDLADIMRLLWEIKRLQILMLRVDQVQQGMVGGGGIIWDVLRRDLDCEPCVVDEREKKRKAWADNYEPGEDDEGE
;
A
#
# COMPACT_ATOMS: atom_id res chain seq x y z
N MET A 1 -16.70 -1.66 -14.52
CA MET A 1 -15.38 -1.73 -15.18
C MET A 1 -14.35 -2.03 -14.11
N PRO A 2 -13.42 -2.97 -14.34
CA PRO A 2 -12.34 -3.26 -13.38
C PRO A 2 -11.43 -2.03 -13.21
N LEU A 3 -10.98 -1.78 -11.99
CA LEU A 3 -10.02 -0.72 -11.69
C LEU A 3 -8.66 -1.08 -12.32
N SER A 4 -8.00 -0.10 -12.95
CA SER A 4 -6.62 -0.26 -13.40
C SER A 4 -5.70 -0.59 -12.22
N PRO A 5 -4.61 -1.34 -12.44
CA PRO A 5 -3.63 -1.60 -11.39
C PRO A 5 -2.99 -0.30 -10.89
N PRO A 6 -2.51 -0.27 -9.62
CA PRO A 6 -1.83 0.89 -9.04
C PRO A 6 -0.64 1.35 -9.87
N LEU A 7 -0.42 2.67 -9.92
CA LEU A 7 0.79 3.23 -10.49
C LEU A 7 1.90 3.30 -9.44
N ALA A 8 3.07 2.76 -9.77
CA ALA A 8 4.29 2.94 -8.99
C ALA A 8 4.83 4.38 -9.13
N LEU A 9 5.68 4.80 -8.19
CA LEU A 9 6.25 6.15 -8.17
C LEU A 9 7.06 6.45 -9.45
N GLU A 10 7.78 5.45 -9.96
CA GLU A 10 8.55 5.54 -11.20
C GLU A 10 7.63 5.82 -12.39
N GLN A 11 6.47 5.16 -12.43
CA GLN A 11 5.50 5.36 -13.51
C GLN A 11 4.89 6.76 -13.47
N LEU A 12 4.59 7.28 -12.27
CA LEU A 12 4.14 8.66 -12.11
C LEU A 12 5.21 9.67 -12.55
N HIS A 13 6.49 9.41 -12.23
CA HIS A 13 7.60 10.23 -12.73
C HIS A 13 7.72 10.20 -14.25
N GLU A 14 7.58 9.03 -14.88
CA GLU A 14 7.65 8.91 -16.33
C GLU A 14 6.48 9.64 -17.02
N ILE A 15 5.27 9.57 -16.47
CA ILE A 15 4.12 10.36 -16.95
C ILE A 15 4.43 11.86 -16.84
N ALA A 16 4.96 12.31 -15.70
CA ALA A 16 5.30 13.71 -15.48
C ALA A 16 6.38 14.23 -16.45
N LYS A 17 7.32 13.38 -16.86
CA LYS A 17 8.34 13.71 -17.88
C LYS A 17 7.74 13.85 -19.27
N ARG A 18 6.84 12.93 -19.66
CA ARG A 18 6.24 12.88 -21.01
C ARG A 18 5.28 14.03 -21.27
N ARG A 19 4.52 14.47 -20.25
CA ARG A 19 3.52 15.56 -20.35
C ARG A 19 2.51 15.38 -21.49
N ASP A 20 2.08 14.14 -21.73
CA ASP A 20 1.15 13.81 -22.80
C ASP A 20 -0.31 13.82 -22.30
N LEU A 21 -1.24 14.31 -23.14
CA LEU A 21 -2.68 14.21 -22.92
C LEU A 21 -3.14 12.76 -22.79
N ALA A 22 -2.46 11.82 -23.46
CA ALA A 22 -2.76 10.39 -23.37
C ALA A 22 -2.63 9.81 -21.95
N ASP A 23 -1.81 10.43 -21.09
CA ASP A 23 -1.59 9.98 -19.72
C ASP A 23 -2.58 10.56 -18.70
N ILE A 24 -3.35 11.60 -19.07
CA ILE A 24 -4.35 12.22 -18.18
C ILE A 24 -5.35 11.19 -17.68
N MET A 25 -5.81 10.30 -18.56
CA MET A 25 -6.78 9.28 -18.17
C MET A 25 -6.18 8.36 -17.09
N ARG A 26 -4.93 7.91 -17.26
CA ARG A 26 -4.24 7.06 -16.28
C ARG A 26 -4.12 7.75 -14.91
N LEU A 27 -3.79 9.04 -14.90
CA LEU A 27 -3.72 9.84 -13.66
C LEU A 27 -5.09 9.99 -12.98
N LEU A 28 -6.15 10.27 -13.74
CA LEU A 28 -7.50 10.37 -13.20
C LEU A 28 -7.98 9.03 -12.60
N TRP A 29 -7.62 7.93 -13.25
CA TRP A 29 -7.88 6.58 -12.71
C TRP A 29 -7.15 6.34 -11.40
N GLU A 30 -5.87 6.72 -11.31
CA GLU A 30 -5.08 6.59 -10.09
C GLU A 30 -5.66 7.44 -8.95
N ILE A 31 -6.06 8.68 -9.22
CA ILE A 31 -6.72 9.54 -8.24
C ILE A 31 -8.03 8.89 -7.75
N LYS A 32 -8.85 8.38 -8.67
CA LYS A 32 -10.12 7.73 -8.31
C LYS A 32 -9.89 6.49 -7.44
N ARG A 33 -8.86 5.71 -7.75
CA ARG A 33 -8.44 4.52 -6.99
C ARG A 33 -8.03 4.90 -5.56
N LEU A 34 -7.21 5.94 -5.39
CA LEU A 34 -6.82 6.46 -4.07
C LEU A 34 -8.02 6.98 -3.26
N GLN A 35 -8.98 7.66 -3.91
CA GLN A 35 -10.22 8.09 -3.26
C GLN A 35 -11.05 6.89 -2.76
N ILE A 36 -11.15 5.81 -3.54
CA ILE A 36 -11.84 4.58 -3.13
C ILE A 36 -11.16 3.95 -1.91
N LEU A 37 -9.82 3.92 -1.90
CA LEU A 37 -9.05 3.41 -0.76
C LEU A 37 -9.35 4.24 0.51
N MET A 38 -9.35 5.57 0.40
CA MET A 38 -9.67 6.47 1.53
C MET A 38 -11.09 6.29 2.05
N LEU A 39 -12.07 6.13 1.16
CA LEU A 39 -13.45 5.83 1.56
C LEU A 39 -13.55 4.50 2.32
N ARG A 40 -12.74 3.50 1.95
CA ARG A 40 -12.72 2.22 2.66
C ARG A 40 -12.06 2.33 4.04
N VAL A 41 -11.02 3.16 4.17
CA VAL A 41 -10.42 3.50 5.47
C VAL A 41 -11.45 4.17 6.38
N ASP A 42 -12.20 5.14 5.86
CA ASP A 42 -13.28 5.81 6.60
C ASP A 42 -14.39 4.81 7.02
N GLN A 43 -14.79 3.90 6.14
CA GLN A 43 -15.74 2.83 6.47
C GLN A 43 -15.23 1.91 7.59
N VAL A 44 -13.95 1.53 7.56
CA VAL A 44 -13.33 0.75 8.65
C VAL A 44 -13.36 1.53 9.96
N GLN A 45 -12.99 2.81 9.92
CA GLN A 45 -12.99 3.68 11.10
C GLN A 45 -14.40 3.80 11.71
N GLN A 46 -15.42 4.03 10.89
CA GLN A 46 -16.81 4.14 11.33
C GLN A 46 -17.37 2.79 11.82
N GLY A 47 -16.98 1.68 11.19
CA GLY A 47 -17.38 0.33 11.56
C GLY A 47 -16.62 -0.28 12.75
N MET A 48 -15.66 0.45 13.33
CA MET A 48 -14.74 -0.07 14.36
C MET A 48 -15.44 -0.35 15.70
N VAL A 49 -16.64 0.19 15.92
CA VAL A 49 -17.47 -0.11 17.11
C VAL A 49 -17.99 -1.56 17.13
N GLY A 50 -18.00 -2.24 15.98
CA GLY A 50 -18.46 -3.64 15.84
C GLY A 50 -17.38 -4.61 15.36
N GLY A 51 -16.11 -4.20 15.34
CA GLY A 51 -14.99 -5.06 14.99
C GLY A 51 -14.77 -5.28 13.49
N GLY A 52 -14.75 -4.23 12.66
CA GLY A 52 -14.00 -4.14 11.39
C GLY A 52 -14.37 -5.08 10.21
N GLY A 53 -14.83 -6.30 10.46
CA GLY A 53 -15.44 -7.26 9.54
C GLY A 53 -14.77 -7.42 8.18
N ILE A 54 -15.60 -7.77 7.20
CA ILE A 54 -15.23 -7.99 5.79
C ILE A 54 -14.56 -6.75 5.18
N ILE A 55 -14.92 -5.54 5.62
CA ILE A 55 -14.39 -4.28 5.07
C ILE A 55 -12.90 -4.13 5.43
N TRP A 56 -12.52 -4.52 6.65
CA TRP A 56 -11.11 -4.56 7.07
C TRP A 56 -10.29 -5.54 6.22
N ASP A 57 -10.80 -6.74 5.98
CA ASP A 57 -10.11 -7.73 5.15
C ASP A 57 -9.92 -7.24 3.71
N VAL A 58 -10.94 -6.58 3.18
CA VAL A 58 -10.92 -6.00 1.84
C VAL A 58 -9.97 -4.80 1.78
N LEU A 59 -9.91 -3.95 2.80
CA LEU A 59 -8.90 -2.88 2.90
C LEU A 59 -7.49 -3.47 2.99
N ARG A 60 -7.28 -4.51 3.81
CA ARG A 60 -5.98 -5.15 3.97
C ARG A 60 -5.45 -5.70 2.65
N ARG A 61 -6.30 -6.40 1.88
CA ARG A 61 -5.94 -6.91 0.55
C ARG A 61 -5.59 -5.80 -0.44
N ASP A 62 -6.31 -4.69 -0.44
CA ASP A 62 -5.96 -3.55 -1.29
C ASP A 62 -4.60 -2.97 -0.89
N LEU A 63 -4.35 -2.79 0.41
CA LEU A 63 -3.08 -2.29 0.92
C LEU A 63 -1.90 -3.22 0.61
N ASP A 64 -2.12 -4.53 0.53
CA ASP A 64 -1.08 -5.50 0.16
C ASP A 64 -0.65 -5.36 -1.31
N CYS A 65 -1.47 -4.72 -2.15
CA CYS A 65 -1.17 -4.43 -3.55
C CYS A 65 -0.67 -2.99 -3.80
N GLU A 66 -0.68 -2.11 -2.80
CA GLU A 66 -0.23 -0.72 -2.96
C GLU A 66 1.30 -0.63 -3.02
N PRO A 67 1.90 -0.10 -4.11
CA PRO A 67 3.35 -0.02 -4.25
C PRO A 67 4.02 0.69 -3.07
N CYS A 68 3.47 1.82 -2.62
CA CYS A 68 4.03 2.59 -1.51
C CYS A 68 3.98 1.83 -0.17
N VAL A 69 2.97 0.98 0.04
CA VAL A 69 2.83 0.17 1.26
C VAL A 69 3.78 -1.02 1.21
N VAL A 70 3.90 -1.67 0.05
CA VAL A 70 4.86 -2.76 -0.16
C VAL A 70 6.27 -2.26 0.11
N ASP A 71 6.69 -1.17 -0.55
CA ASP A 71 8.03 -0.58 -0.38
C ASP A 71 8.34 -0.26 1.08
N GLU A 72 7.38 0.33 1.80
CA GLU A 72 7.56 0.69 3.20
C GLU A 72 7.69 -0.54 4.11
N ARG A 73 6.90 -1.59 3.87
CA ARG A 73 7.02 -2.87 4.59
C ARG A 73 8.36 -3.55 4.32
N GLU A 74 8.84 -3.50 3.08
CA GLU A 74 10.15 -4.05 2.74
C GLU A 74 11.29 -3.31 3.43
N LYS A 75 11.23 -1.97 3.48
CA LYS A 75 12.20 -1.15 4.21
C LYS A 75 12.23 -1.52 5.68
N LYS A 76 11.07 -1.63 6.33
CA LYS A 76 10.96 -2.04 7.74
C LYS A 76 11.52 -3.45 7.98
N ARG A 77 11.23 -4.39 7.09
CA ARG A 77 11.75 -5.76 7.15
C ARG A 77 13.28 -5.79 7.05
N LYS A 78 13.87 -5.00 6.14
CA LYS A 78 15.33 -4.87 6.01
C LYS A 78 15.94 -4.25 7.26
N ALA A 79 15.38 -3.13 7.75
CA ALA A 79 15.87 -2.49 8.97
C ALA A 79 15.80 -3.41 10.20
N TRP A 80 14.78 -4.26 10.30
CA TRP A 80 14.69 -5.27 11.36
C TRP A 80 15.76 -6.35 11.22
N ALA A 81 16.03 -6.83 10.00
CA ALA A 81 17.08 -7.81 9.74
C ALA A 81 18.50 -7.25 9.98
N ASP A 82 18.75 -5.99 9.60
CA ASP A 82 20.04 -5.32 9.79
C ASP A 82 20.32 -5.04 11.27
N ASN A 83 19.28 -4.84 12.08
CA ASN A 83 19.36 -4.64 13.52
C ASN A 83 19.25 -5.94 14.34
N TYR A 84 19.16 -7.10 13.68
CA TYR A 84 19.14 -8.39 14.37
C TYR A 84 20.55 -8.79 14.75
N GLU A 85 20.90 -8.61 16.02
CA GLU A 85 22.03 -9.34 16.64
C GLU A 85 21.49 -10.72 17.03
N PRO A 86 22.00 -11.83 16.45
CA PRO A 86 21.71 -13.15 16.99
C PRO A 86 22.16 -13.13 18.45
N GLY A 87 21.22 -13.41 19.37
CA GLY A 87 21.62 -13.73 20.73
C GLY A 87 22.61 -14.88 20.64
N GLU A 88 23.73 -14.77 21.35
CA GLU A 88 24.43 -15.98 21.79
C GLU A 88 23.39 -16.73 22.62
N ASP A 89 22.73 -17.70 21.98
CA ASP A 89 21.88 -18.65 22.67
C ASP A 89 22.82 -19.37 23.64
N ASP A 90 22.79 -18.92 24.91
CA ASP A 90 23.50 -19.52 26.02
C ASP A 90 23.16 -21.02 26.01
N GLU A 91 24.09 -21.85 25.51
CA GLU A 91 24.13 -23.29 25.77
C GLU A 91 24.46 -23.47 27.26
N GLY A 92 23.49 -23.14 28.12
CA GLY A 92 23.53 -23.34 29.55
C GLY A 92 23.08 -24.75 29.91
N GLU A 93 24.08 -25.60 30.20
CA GLU A 93 24.08 -26.92 30.85
C GLU A 93 22.87 -27.30 31.73
#